data_AF-L0NFH6-F1
#
_entry.id   AF-L0NFH6-F1
#
_cell.length_a   1.000
_cell.length_b   1.000
_cell.length_c   1.000
_cell.angle_alpha   90.00
_cell.angle_beta   90.00
_cell.angle_gamma   90.00
#
_symmetry.space_group_name_H-M   'P 1'
#
loop_
_entity.id
_entity.type
_entity.pdbx_description
1 polymer ?
#
loop_
_entity_poly.entity_id
_entity_poly.type
_entity_poly.pdbx_seq_one_letter_code
_entity_poly.pdbx_strand_id
1 'polypeptide(L)'
;MFNLEMSEATWSGLLALRQGTGEAVVGDLAYRLYGPIANAPGRFVLAQVGQSLDGRVATPAGDARDISGEDGLAHLHRCRALVDAVIVGVGTVIADDPSLSVRMVKGLSPVRVIVDCHGTLKGAESLFHDGGAPVIVFRSASASGAELPNADIINLEPKAGGLDPRDILDALGARNLNRVLVEGGARTIARFIDAGLVDRLHVAISPIIIGSGPMGISLPPIEKLAGAHRPATDVYNLGSDILFDCVFRSSEASAGQGEEIAVANQA
;
A
#
# COMPACT_ATOMS: atom_id res chain seq x y z
N MET A 1 -5.85 19.79 10.31
CA MET A 1 -6.70 18.58 10.18
C MET A 1 -7.88 18.94 9.31
N PHE A 2 -8.03 18.26 8.18
CA PHE A 2 -9.11 18.45 7.23
C PHE A 2 -10.25 17.48 7.55
N ASN A 3 -11.51 17.93 7.56
CA ASN A 3 -12.64 17.02 7.66
C ASN A 3 -12.96 16.49 6.26
N LEU A 4 -12.80 15.19 6.04
CA LEU A 4 -13.03 14.59 4.74
C LEU A 4 -14.50 14.17 4.62
N GLU A 5 -15.25 14.87 3.79
CA GLU A 5 -16.58 14.42 3.37
C GLU A 5 -16.47 13.73 2.01
N MET A 6 -17.09 12.55 1.87
CA MET A 6 -17.11 11.80 0.62
C MET A 6 -18.54 11.62 0.13
N SER A 7 -18.97 12.47 -0.80
CA SER A 7 -20.25 12.30 -1.49
C SER A 7 -20.14 11.31 -2.66
N GLU A 8 -21.28 10.72 -3.04
CA GLU A 8 -21.36 9.83 -4.22
C GLU A 8 -20.90 10.51 -5.52
N ALA A 9 -21.17 11.81 -5.67
CA ALA A 9 -20.76 12.58 -6.85
C ALA A 9 -19.22 12.74 -6.89
N THR A 10 -18.62 13.08 -5.75
CA THR A 10 -17.16 13.20 -5.60
C THR A 10 -16.47 11.87 -5.89
N TRP A 11 -16.99 10.79 -5.32
CA TRP A 11 -16.45 9.46 -5.54
C TRP A 11 -16.57 9.01 -6.99
N SER A 12 -17.73 9.25 -7.62
CA SER A 12 -17.94 8.93 -9.05
C SER A 12 -16.99 9.73 -9.94
N GLY A 13 -16.73 11.00 -9.61
CA GLY A 13 -15.76 11.81 -10.35
C GLY A 13 -14.31 11.35 -10.18
N LEU A 14 -13.91 10.86 -9.00
CA LEU A 14 -12.61 10.23 -8.78
C LEU A 14 -12.44 8.93 -9.58
N LEU A 15 -13.50 8.13 -9.70
CA LEU A 15 -13.49 6.93 -10.55
C LEU A 15 -13.39 7.30 -12.04
N ALA A 16 -14.09 8.35 -12.49
CA ALA A 16 -13.97 8.86 -13.86
C ALA A 16 -12.56 9.40 -14.13
N LEU A 17 -11.98 10.12 -13.17
CA LEU A 17 -10.59 10.59 -13.24
C LEU A 17 -9.62 9.41 -13.38
N ARG A 18 -9.80 8.33 -12.61
CA ARG A 18 -9.00 7.09 -12.73
C ARG A 18 -9.05 6.48 -14.14
N GLN A 19 -10.20 6.58 -14.80
CA GLN A 19 -10.45 6.08 -16.15
C GLN A 19 -10.00 7.05 -17.26
N GLY A 20 -9.49 8.24 -16.90
CA GLY A 20 -9.12 9.29 -17.85
C GLY A 20 -10.32 9.96 -18.53
N THR A 21 -11.53 9.84 -17.95
CA THR A 21 -12.78 10.42 -18.48
C THR A 21 -13.30 11.58 -17.63
N GLY A 22 -12.67 11.87 -16.49
CA GLY A 22 -13.01 12.96 -15.59
C GLY A 22 -11.85 13.93 -15.36
N GLU A 23 -12.17 15.09 -14.79
CA GLU A 23 -11.19 16.12 -14.42
C GLU A 23 -11.11 16.26 -12.89
N ALA A 24 -9.92 16.63 -12.40
CA ALA A 24 -9.74 16.88 -10.99
C ALA A 24 -10.43 18.17 -10.56
N VAL A 25 -11.16 18.13 -9.45
CA VAL A 25 -11.79 19.32 -8.87
C VAL A 25 -10.79 20.04 -7.96
N VAL A 26 -10.29 21.19 -8.41
CA VAL A 26 -9.31 21.98 -7.67
C VAL A 26 -9.90 22.48 -6.35
N GLY A 27 -9.16 22.32 -5.26
CA GLY A 27 -9.55 22.78 -3.93
C GLY A 27 -10.38 21.79 -3.13
N ASP A 28 -10.94 20.75 -3.76
CA ASP A 28 -11.65 19.68 -3.07
C ASP A 28 -10.68 18.76 -2.31
N LEU A 29 -11.02 18.45 -1.06
CA LEU A 29 -10.15 17.69 -0.15
C LEU A 29 -10.03 16.21 -0.54
N ALA A 30 -11.09 15.62 -1.07
CA ALA A 30 -11.07 14.25 -1.56
C ALA A 30 -10.24 14.15 -2.84
N TYR A 31 -10.33 15.12 -3.74
CA TYR A 31 -9.44 15.17 -4.91
C TYR A 31 -7.98 15.42 -4.52
N ARG A 32 -7.71 16.18 -3.46
CA ARG A 32 -6.35 16.34 -2.94
C ARG A 32 -5.77 15.01 -2.40
N LEU A 33 -6.58 14.24 -1.68
CA LEU A 33 -6.16 12.96 -1.09
C LEU A 33 -6.05 11.83 -2.13
N TYR A 34 -7.08 11.66 -2.97
CA TYR A 34 -7.19 10.50 -3.86
C TYR A 34 -6.77 10.78 -5.31
N GLY A 35 -6.80 12.04 -5.73
CA GLY A 35 -6.41 12.45 -7.08
C GLY A 35 -4.99 12.01 -7.49
N PRO A 36 -3.97 12.10 -6.61
CA PRO A 36 -2.63 11.59 -6.91
C PRO A 36 -2.59 10.10 -7.27
N ILE A 37 -3.48 9.29 -6.68
CA ILE A 37 -3.60 7.86 -6.98
C ILE A 37 -4.36 7.69 -8.31
N ALA A 38 -5.51 8.37 -8.44
CA ALA A 38 -6.41 8.21 -9.58
C ALA A 38 -5.73 8.62 -10.89
N ASN A 39 -5.02 9.75 -10.91
CA ASN A 39 -4.46 10.37 -12.11
C ASN A 39 -2.93 10.24 -12.19
N ALA A 40 -2.34 9.22 -11.57
CA ALA A 40 -0.90 9.00 -11.67
C ALA A 40 -0.49 8.78 -13.14
N PRO A 41 0.48 9.55 -13.69
CA PRO A 41 0.87 9.44 -15.10
C PRO A 41 1.74 8.21 -15.41
N GLY A 42 2.14 7.44 -14.39
CA GLY A 42 3.02 6.30 -14.51
C GLY A 42 2.94 5.40 -13.28
N ARG A 43 4.06 4.74 -12.95
CA ARG A 43 4.15 3.90 -11.75
C ARG A 43 3.87 4.75 -10.51
N PHE A 44 2.97 4.26 -9.66
CA PHE A 44 2.60 4.89 -8.41
C PHE A 44 2.42 3.83 -7.32
N VAL A 45 3.14 3.97 -6.22
CA VAL A 45 3.09 3.05 -5.08
C VAL A 45 2.52 3.77 -3.87
N LEU A 46 1.31 3.38 -3.50
CA LEU A 46 0.68 3.73 -2.24
C LEU A 46 1.00 2.65 -1.22
N ALA A 47 1.63 3.00 -0.10
CA ALA A 47 1.64 2.14 1.08
C ALA A 47 0.51 2.55 2.03
N GLN A 48 -0.17 1.58 2.63
CA GLN A 48 -1.24 1.86 3.59
C GLN A 48 -1.14 0.95 4.81
N VAL A 49 -1.29 1.54 5.99
CA VAL A 49 -1.41 0.81 7.26
C VAL A 49 -2.55 1.38 8.10
N GLY A 50 -3.42 0.49 8.60
CA GLY A 50 -4.41 0.79 9.62
C GLY A 50 -3.91 0.26 10.96
N GLN A 51 -3.85 1.10 11.98
CA GLN A 51 -3.28 0.72 13.28
C GLN A 51 -4.01 1.40 14.44
N SER A 52 -3.80 0.86 15.64
CA SER A 52 -4.20 1.49 16.89
C SER A 52 -3.42 2.78 17.17
N LEU A 53 -3.88 3.56 18.15
CA LEU A 53 -3.24 4.80 18.60
C LEU A 53 -1.80 4.58 19.08
N ASP A 54 -1.50 3.40 19.63
CA ASP A 54 -0.17 2.97 20.06
C ASP A 54 0.61 2.18 19.00
N GLY A 55 0.17 2.23 17.73
CA GLY A 55 0.91 1.77 16.57
C GLY A 55 0.89 0.26 16.31
N ARG A 56 -0.14 -0.44 16.82
CA ARG A 56 -0.29 -1.90 16.70
C ARG A 56 -1.29 -2.28 15.61
N VAL A 57 -1.02 -3.40 14.94
CA VAL A 57 -1.88 -3.93 13.85
C VAL A 57 -2.53 -5.27 14.18
N ALA A 58 -2.21 -5.84 15.34
CA ALA A 58 -2.87 -7.01 15.90
C ALA A 58 -2.54 -7.10 17.39
N THR A 59 -3.26 -7.94 18.12
CA THR A 59 -2.85 -8.44 19.44
C THR A 59 -1.68 -9.44 19.30
N PRO A 60 -0.98 -9.83 20.40
CA PRO A 60 0.06 -10.85 20.34
C PRO A 60 -0.48 -12.24 19.95
N ALA A 61 -1.78 -12.48 20.13
CA ALA A 61 -2.46 -13.69 19.71
C ALA A 61 -2.84 -13.68 18.22
N GLY A 62 -2.57 -12.59 17.49
CA GLY A 62 -2.86 -12.44 16.07
C GLY A 62 -4.25 -11.89 15.75
N ASP A 63 -5.06 -11.53 16.75
CA ASP A 63 -6.37 -10.90 16.46
C ASP A 63 -6.16 -9.47 15.94
N ALA A 64 -6.52 -9.27 14.68
CA ALA A 64 -6.42 -8.01 13.94
C ALA A 64 -7.80 -7.46 13.51
N ARG A 65 -8.89 -8.09 13.98
CA ARG A 65 -10.25 -7.68 13.61
C ARG A 65 -10.63 -6.38 14.28
N ASP A 66 -11.41 -5.57 13.56
CA ASP A 66 -12.04 -4.35 14.06
C ASP A 66 -11.10 -3.33 14.69
N ILE A 67 -9.83 -3.30 14.24
CA ILE A 67 -8.90 -2.22 14.60
C ILE A 67 -9.36 -0.92 13.94
N SER A 68 -9.49 -0.94 12.62
CA SER A 68 -10.00 0.19 11.85
C SER A 68 -11.50 0.33 11.99
N GLY A 69 -11.96 1.58 12.18
CA GLY A 69 -13.39 1.89 12.16
C GLY A 69 -13.97 1.85 10.75
N GLU A 70 -15.28 2.08 10.65
CA GLU A 70 -16.00 2.00 9.37
C GLU A 70 -15.46 2.96 8.30
N ASP A 71 -15.05 4.17 8.70
CA ASP A 71 -14.52 5.17 7.79
C ASP A 71 -13.08 4.85 7.35
N GLY A 72 -12.27 4.28 8.25
CA GLY A 72 -10.95 3.74 7.94
C GLY A 72 -11.02 2.58 6.95
N LEU A 73 -11.97 1.65 7.14
CA LEU A 73 -12.21 0.55 6.20
C LEU A 73 -12.73 1.08 4.85
N ALA A 74 -13.66 2.05 4.86
CA ALA A 74 -14.13 2.69 3.63
C ALA A 74 -12.98 3.39 2.89
N HIS A 75 -12.06 4.06 3.59
CA HIS A 75 -10.84 4.62 3.02
C HIS A 75 -9.96 3.56 2.35
N LEU A 76 -9.73 2.42 3.01
CA LEU A 76 -8.98 1.31 2.43
C LEU A 76 -9.62 0.79 1.14
N HIS A 77 -10.94 0.60 1.16
CA HIS A 77 -11.68 0.18 -0.03
C HIS A 77 -11.64 1.20 -1.17
N ARG A 78 -11.63 2.51 -0.87
CA ARG A 78 -11.39 3.56 -1.88
C ARG A 78 -9.98 3.47 -2.47
N CYS A 79 -8.97 3.25 -1.64
CA CYS A 79 -7.60 3.05 -2.12
C CYS A 79 -7.51 1.84 -3.06
N ARG A 80 -8.07 0.69 -2.65
CA ARG A 80 -8.15 -0.52 -3.49
C ARG A 80 -8.86 -0.27 -4.82
N ALA A 81 -9.94 0.51 -4.82
CA ALA A 81 -10.70 0.83 -6.03
C ALA A 81 -9.97 1.74 -7.03
N LEU A 82 -8.95 2.48 -6.57
CA LEU A 82 -8.17 3.41 -7.39
C LEU A 82 -6.88 2.82 -7.94
N VAL A 83 -6.40 1.71 -7.38
CA VAL A 83 -5.19 1.02 -7.83
C VAL A 83 -5.50 -0.10 -8.82
N ASP A 84 -4.48 -0.54 -9.55
CA ASP A 84 -4.55 -1.64 -10.50
C ASP A 84 -4.20 -2.98 -9.82
N ALA A 85 -3.32 -2.94 -8.82
CA ALA A 85 -2.92 -4.11 -8.03
C ALA A 85 -2.82 -3.79 -6.52
N VAL A 86 -3.10 -4.78 -5.69
CA VAL A 86 -2.90 -4.75 -4.24
C VAL A 86 -1.92 -5.84 -3.84
N ILE A 87 -0.83 -5.47 -3.16
CA ILE A 87 0.24 -6.34 -2.70
C ILE A 87 0.08 -6.58 -1.21
N VAL A 88 0.12 -7.86 -0.82
CA VAL A 88 0.32 -8.30 0.57
C VAL A 88 1.46 -9.32 0.66
N GLY A 89 2.03 -9.46 1.86
CA GLY A 89 2.94 -10.56 2.16
C GLY A 89 2.19 -11.85 2.49
N VAL A 90 2.80 -13.00 2.23
CA VAL A 90 2.21 -14.32 2.55
C VAL A 90 1.77 -14.46 4.01
N GLY A 91 2.47 -13.83 4.95
CA GLY A 91 2.10 -13.86 6.37
C GLY A 91 0.71 -13.27 6.65
N THR A 92 0.32 -12.22 5.92
CA THR A 92 -1.03 -11.64 6.01
C THR A 92 -2.07 -12.60 5.47
N VAL A 93 -1.79 -13.31 4.38
CA VAL A 93 -2.71 -14.32 3.84
C VAL A 93 -2.93 -15.46 4.83
N ILE A 94 -1.85 -15.96 5.44
CA ILE A 94 -1.93 -17.06 6.41
C ILE A 94 -2.65 -16.64 7.69
N ALA A 95 -2.42 -15.41 8.16
CA ALA A 95 -3.02 -14.93 9.41
C ALA A 95 -4.50 -14.57 9.24
N ASP A 96 -4.85 -13.88 8.14
CA ASP A 96 -6.12 -13.18 8.03
C ASP A 96 -7.06 -13.73 6.92
N ASP A 97 -6.56 -14.60 6.04
CA ASP A 97 -7.24 -15.11 4.83
C ASP A 97 -8.09 -14.02 4.10
N PRO A 98 -7.47 -12.89 3.71
CA PRO A 98 -8.23 -11.74 3.24
C PRO A 98 -8.69 -11.92 1.78
N SER A 99 -9.91 -11.48 1.50
CA SER A 99 -10.43 -11.39 0.11
C SER A 99 -9.70 -10.38 -0.79
N LEU A 100 -9.06 -9.36 -0.20
CA LEU A 100 -8.38 -8.25 -0.91
C LEU A 100 -9.27 -7.52 -1.95
N SER A 101 -10.58 -7.51 -1.74
CA SER A 101 -11.58 -6.97 -2.67
C SER A 101 -12.03 -5.55 -2.30
N VAL A 102 -12.82 -4.95 -3.20
CA VAL A 102 -13.59 -3.71 -2.98
C VAL A 102 -15.04 -4.08 -2.71
N ARG A 103 -15.55 -3.80 -1.50
CA ARG A 103 -16.93 -4.13 -1.10
C ARG A 103 -17.69 -3.02 -0.37
N MET A 104 -17.00 -1.98 0.10
CA MET A 104 -17.62 -0.88 0.86
C MET A 104 -17.87 0.38 0.01
N VAL A 105 -17.37 0.41 -1.22
CA VAL A 105 -17.56 1.53 -2.16
C VAL A 105 -17.71 1.00 -3.58
N LYS A 106 -18.22 1.84 -4.50
CA LYS A 106 -18.24 1.52 -5.93
C LYS A 106 -16.81 1.48 -6.49
N GLY A 107 -16.53 0.57 -7.39
CA GLY A 107 -15.23 0.46 -8.06
C GLY A 107 -14.86 -0.98 -8.38
N LEU A 108 -13.83 -1.15 -9.20
CA LEU A 108 -13.30 -2.47 -9.52
C LEU A 108 -12.36 -2.94 -8.41
N SER A 109 -12.38 -4.24 -8.12
CA SER A 109 -11.36 -4.84 -7.26
C SER A 109 -10.02 -4.92 -8.01
N PRO A 110 -8.90 -4.60 -7.37
CA PRO A 110 -7.58 -4.67 -7.99
C PRO A 110 -7.11 -6.11 -8.16
N VAL A 111 -6.11 -6.32 -9.02
CA VAL A 111 -5.39 -7.60 -9.09
C VAL A 111 -4.75 -7.89 -7.74
N ARG A 112 -4.92 -9.10 -7.24
CA ARG A 112 -4.46 -9.53 -5.92
C ARG A 112 -3.07 -10.10 -6.04
N VAL A 113 -2.09 -9.47 -5.41
CA VAL A 113 -0.68 -9.83 -5.52
C VAL A 113 -0.17 -10.32 -4.18
N ILE A 114 0.34 -11.56 -4.15
CA ILE A 114 0.88 -12.15 -2.93
C ILE A 114 2.38 -12.36 -3.10
N VAL A 115 3.16 -11.86 -2.14
CA VAL A 115 4.60 -12.11 -2.06
C VAL A 115 4.84 -13.33 -1.16
N ASP A 116 5.06 -14.49 -1.78
CA ASP A 116 5.35 -15.77 -1.14
C ASP A 116 6.73 -16.30 -1.58
N CYS A 117 7.78 -15.65 -1.06
CA CYS A 117 9.17 -15.93 -1.43
C CYS A 117 9.55 -17.41 -1.31
N HIS A 118 8.95 -18.15 -0.37
CA HIS A 118 9.35 -19.53 -0.04
C HIS A 118 8.37 -20.59 -0.54
N GLY A 119 7.28 -20.21 -1.24
CA GLY A 119 6.27 -21.19 -1.68
C GLY A 119 5.50 -21.82 -0.52
N THR A 120 5.21 -21.02 0.50
CA THR A 120 4.50 -21.43 1.72
C THR A 120 3.06 -21.82 1.43
N LEU A 121 2.37 -21.06 0.57
CA LEU A 121 0.95 -21.26 0.26
C LEU A 121 0.71 -22.65 -0.32
N LYS A 122 -0.45 -23.23 0.03
CA LYS A 122 -0.82 -24.60 -0.37
C LYS A 122 -1.96 -24.67 -1.36
N GLY A 123 -2.57 -23.54 -1.71
CA GLY A 123 -3.67 -23.46 -2.66
C GLY A 123 -5.04 -23.74 -2.02
N ALA A 124 -5.12 -23.83 -0.69
CA ALA A 124 -6.37 -24.01 0.05
C ALA A 124 -6.99 -22.68 0.52
N GLU A 125 -6.23 -21.59 0.42
CA GLU A 125 -6.59 -20.25 0.86
C GLU A 125 -7.77 -19.69 0.03
N SER A 126 -8.68 -18.96 0.67
CA SER A 126 -9.99 -18.62 0.08
C SER A 126 -9.87 -17.79 -1.21
N LEU A 127 -8.85 -16.93 -1.30
CA LEU A 127 -8.61 -16.06 -2.45
C LEU A 127 -8.38 -16.82 -3.78
N PHE A 128 -8.02 -18.12 -3.73
CA PHE A 128 -7.87 -18.97 -4.91
C PHE A 128 -9.19 -19.59 -5.40
N HIS A 129 -10.25 -19.52 -4.59
CA HIS A 129 -11.52 -20.22 -4.82
C HIS A 129 -12.75 -19.30 -4.83
N ASP A 130 -12.59 -18.03 -4.46
CA ASP A 130 -13.69 -17.09 -4.26
C ASP A 130 -14.29 -16.49 -5.55
N GLY A 131 -13.72 -16.82 -6.73
CA GLY A 131 -14.15 -16.25 -8.01
C GLY A 131 -13.92 -14.73 -8.11
N GLY A 132 -13.06 -14.17 -7.25
CA GLY A 132 -12.74 -12.75 -7.21
C GLY A 132 -11.79 -12.29 -8.32
N ALA A 133 -11.15 -11.14 -8.10
CA ALA A 133 -10.20 -10.55 -9.04
C ALA A 133 -9.00 -11.49 -9.33
N PRO A 134 -8.29 -11.37 -10.47
CA PRO A 134 -7.12 -12.21 -10.75
C PRO A 134 -6.10 -12.22 -9.62
N VAL A 135 -5.44 -13.36 -9.41
CA VAL A 135 -4.41 -13.55 -8.38
C VAL A 135 -3.06 -13.75 -9.05
N ILE A 136 -2.05 -12.99 -8.61
CA ILE A 136 -0.65 -13.15 -8.99
C ILE A 136 0.13 -13.52 -7.73
N VAL A 137 0.96 -14.57 -7.80
CA VAL A 137 1.84 -14.97 -6.70
C VAL A 137 3.28 -14.85 -7.13
N PHE A 138 4.03 -13.99 -6.45
CA PHE A 138 5.47 -13.87 -6.62
C PHE A 138 6.20 -14.85 -5.71
N ARG A 139 7.06 -15.68 -6.31
CA ARG A 139 7.84 -16.72 -5.64
C ARG A 139 9.31 -16.63 -6.02
N SER A 140 10.21 -17.13 -5.17
CA SER A 140 11.61 -17.32 -5.56
C SER A 140 11.73 -18.37 -6.65
N ALA A 141 12.55 -18.14 -7.67
CA ALA A 141 12.92 -19.15 -8.66
C ALA A 141 13.52 -20.42 -8.02
N SER A 142 14.12 -20.29 -6.83
CA SER A 142 14.68 -21.40 -6.06
C SER A 142 13.67 -22.11 -5.14
N ALA A 143 12.42 -21.64 -5.05
CA ALA A 143 11.44 -22.21 -4.14
C ALA A 143 10.65 -23.35 -4.78
N SER A 144 10.62 -24.50 -4.12
CA SER A 144 9.67 -25.57 -4.39
C SER A 144 8.37 -25.28 -3.63
N GLY A 145 7.30 -24.92 -4.32
CA GLY A 145 5.98 -24.75 -3.72
C GLY A 145 4.91 -25.48 -4.52
N ALA A 146 3.73 -25.66 -3.92
CA ALA A 146 2.60 -26.28 -4.59
C ALA A 146 2.19 -25.47 -5.83
N GLU A 147 1.53 -26.14 -6.77
CA GLU A 147 0.68 -25.46 -7.75
C GLU A 147 -0.45 -24.75 -7.00
N LEU A 148 -0.78 -23.54 -7.44
CA LEU A 148 -1.81 -22.72 -6.82
C LEU A 148 -2.95 -22.57 -7.84
N PRO A 149 -4.16 -23.05 -7.52
CA PRO A 149 -5.27 -22.96 -8.46
C PRO A 149 -5.65 -21.50 -8.70
N ASN A 150 -6.07 -21.19 -9.93
CA ASN A 150 -6.54 -19.86 -10.34
C ASN A 150 -5.56 -18.71 -10.02
N ALA A 151 -4.26 -18.99 -10.00
CA ALA A 151 -3.22 -18.01 -9.73
C ALA A 151 -2.11 -18.04 -10.78
N ASP A 152 -1.69 -16.85 -11.21
CA ASP A 152 -0.53 -16.67 -12.07
C ASP A 152 0.73 -16.63 -11.19
N ILE A 153 1.56 -17.67 -11.26
CA ILE A 153 2.81 -17.73 -10.50
C ILE A 153 3.94 -17.06 -11.32
N ILE A 154 4.57 -16.06 -10.72
CA ILE A 154 5.75 -15.39 -11.29
C ILE A 154 6.96 -15.69 -10.41
N ASN A 155 7.94 -16.38 -10.99
CA ASN A 155 9.20 -16.66 -10.31
C ASN A 155 10.20 -15.53 -10.57
N LEU A 156 10.81 -15.03 -9.49
CA LEU A 156 11.87 -14.02 -9.53
C LEU A 156 13.13 -14.57 -8.86
N GLU A 157 14.30 -14.13 -9.32
CA GLU A 157 15.57 -14.45 -8.66
C GLU A 157 15.64 -13.73 -7.30
N PRO A 158 15.85 -14.46 -6.18
CA PRO A 158 15.93 -13.83 -4.87
C PRO A 158 17.25 -13.07 -4.69
N LYS A 159 17.21 -11.96 -3.95
CA LYS A 159 18.39 -11.26 -3.44
C LYS A 159 18.59 -11.61 -1.96
N ALA A 160 19.65 -11.11 -1.33
CA ALA A 160 20.00 -11.44 0.07
C ALA A 160 18.83 -11.25 1.07
N GLY A 161 17.91 -10.32 0.79
CA GLY A 161 16.71 -10.05 1.61
C GLY A 161 15.40 -10.61 1.05
N GLY A 162 15.43 -11.61 0.16
CA GLY A 162 14.25 -12.16 -0.54
C GLY A 162 13.98 -11.49 -1.89
N LEU A 163 12.73 -11.54 -2.36
CA LEU A 163 12.33 -10.97 -3.67
C LEU A 163 12.39 -9.44 -3.65
N ASP A 164 13.16 -8.81 -4.54
CA ASP A 164 13.31 -7.36 -4.57
C ASP A 164 11.97 -6.68 -4.91
N PRO A 165 11.50 -5.70 -4.11
CA PRO A 165 10.35 -4.88 -4.44
C PRO A 165 10.41 -4.23 -5.84
N ARG A 166 11.59 -3.88 -6.36
CA ARG A 166 11.75 -3.33 -7.72
C ARG A 166 11.36 -4.35 -8.79
N ASP A 167 11.88 -5.56 -8.67
CA ASP A 167 11.65 -6.64 -9.63
C ASP A 167 10.14 -7.02 -9.66
N ILE A 168 9.47 -6.95 -8.50
CA ILE A 168 8.01 -7.10 -8.39
C ILE A 168 7.28 -6.00 -9.16
N LEU A 169 7.61 -4.72 -8.93
CA LEU A 169 6.97 -3.60 -9.61
C LEU A 169 7.25 -3.59 -11.12
N ASP A 170 8.42 -4.04 -11.56
CA ASP A 170 8.76 -4.16 -12.98
C ASP A 170 7.93 -5.24 -13.67
N ALA A 171 7.75 -6.40 -13.01
CA ALA A 171 6.89 -7.46 -13.51
C ALA A 171 5.40 -7.06 -13.56
N LEU A 172 4.92 -6.26 -12.60
CA LEU A 172 3.57 -5.69 -12.63
C LEU A 172 3.42 -4.63 -13.72
N GLY A 173 4.40 -3.73 -13.87
CA GLY A 173 4.41 -2.69 -14.91
C GLY A 173 4.39 -3.27 -16.33
N ALA A 174 5.10 -4.38 -16.57
CA ALA A 174 5.05 -5.12 -17.84
C ALA A 174 3.64 -5.67 -18.18
N ARG A 175 2.73 -5.72 -17.20
CA ARG A 175 1.33 -6.11 -17.34
C ARG A 175 0.38 -4.91 -17.29
N ASN A 176 0.89 -3.69 -17.40
CA ASN A 176 0.16 -2.43 -17.26
C ASN A 176 -0.49 -2.23 -15.87
N LEU A 177 0.03 -2.90 -14.84
CA LEU A 177 -0.40 -2.71 -13.45
C LEU A 177 0.54 -1.69 -12.78
N ASN A 178 0.24 -0.41 -12.99
CA ASN A 178 1.17 0.68 -12.64
C ASN A 178 0.83 1.37 -11.32
N ARG A 179 -0.45 1.42 -10.94
CA ARG A 179 -0.88 1.92 -9.63
C ARG A 179 -0.98 0.74 -8.67
N VAL A 180 -0.16 0.74 -7.63
CA VAL A 180 -0.01 -0.38 -6.71
C VAL A 180 -0.30 0.09 -5.29
N LEU A 181 -1.16 -0.63 -4.59
CA LEU A 181 -1.33 -0.52 -3.15
C LEU A 181 -0.49 -1.60 -2.47
N VAL A 182 0.38 -1.23 -1.54
CA VAL A 182 1.06 -2.14 -0.61
C VAL A 182 0.36 -2.02 0.72
N GLU A 183 -0.45 -3.02 1.06
CA GLU A 183 -1.14 -3.14 2.34
C GLU A 183 -0.69 -4.44 3.03
N GLY A 184 -1.03 -4.61 4.31
CA GLY A 184 -0.83 -5.88 4.98
C GLY A 184 0.64 -6.22 5.33
N GLY A 185 0.87 -6.41 6.62
CA GLY A 185 2.15 -6.88 7.17
C GLY A 185 3.24 -5.81 7.17
N ALA A 186 3.65 -5.42 8.38
CA ALA A 186 4.67 -4.39 8.60
C ALA A 186 5.98 -4.63 7.82
N ARG A 187 6.35 -5.90 7.63
CA ARG A 187 7.55 -6.28 6.85
C ARG A 187 7.41 -5.93 5.37
N THR A 188 6.25 -6.11 4.76
CA THR A 188 6.04 -5.82 3.34
C THR A 188 6.14 -4.32 3.11
N ILE A 189 5.38 -3.53 3.88
CA ILE A 189 5.42 -2.07 3.81
C ILE A 189 6.84 -1.56 4.05
N ALA A 190 7.52 -2.04 5.09
CA ALA A 190 8.88 -1.64 5.41
C ALA A 190 9.86 -1.89 4.27
N ARG A 191 9.77 -3.03 3.56
CA ARG A 191 10.65 -3.34 2.42
C ARG A 191 10.46 -2.37 1.26
N PHE A 192 9.23 -1.95 0.98
CA PHE A 192 8.98 -0.95 -0.06
C PHE A 192 9.49 0.44 0.35
N ILE A 193 9.32 0.82 1.62
CA ILE A 193 9.85 2.09 2.16
C ILE A 193 11.39 2.09 2.14
N ASP A 194 12.04 1.02 2.62
CA ASP A 194 13.50 0.89 2.68
C ASP A 194 14.14 0.82 1.28
N ALA A 195 13.46 0.17 0.33
CA ALA A 195 13.82 0.26 -1.08
C ALA A 195 13.61 1.66 -1.68
N GLY A 196 13.01 2.57 -0.92
CA GLY A 196 12.70 3.94 -1.31
C GLY A 196 11.55 4.03 -2.31
N LEU A 197 10.77 2.98 -2.57
CA LEU A 197 9.85 2.87 -3.71
C LEU A 197 8.44 3.41 -3.46
N VAL A 198 8.15 3.83 -2.24
CA VAL A 198 6.83 4.36 -1.87
C VAL A 198 6.72 5.82 -2.30
N ASP A 199 5.64 6.15 -3.02
CA ASP A 199 5.35 7.54 -3.41
C ASP A 199 4.56 8.24 -2.30
N ARG A 200 3.54 7.55 -1.77
CA ARG A 200 2.72 8.01 -0.64
C ARG A 200 2.54 6.92 0.39
N LEU A 201 2.53 7.31 1.66
CA LEU A 201 2.20 6.45 2.79
C LEU A 201 0.96 7.00 3.49
N HIS A 202 -0.09 6.19 3.54
CA HIS A 202 -1.31 6.46 4.30
C HIS A 202 -1.27 5.70 5.64
N VAL A 203 -1.28 6.44 6.74
CA VAL A 203 -1.35 5.87 8.10
C VAL A 203 -2.70 6.22 8.70
N ALA A 204 -3.61 5.25 8.72
CA ALA A 204 -4.91 5.38 9.39
C ALA A 204 -4.78 4.93 10.85
N ILE A 205 -5.16 5.82 11.76
CA ILE A 205 -5.06 5.62 13.21
C ILE A 205 -6.46 5.61 13.82
N SER A 206 -6.80 4.50 14.45
CA SER A 206 -8.06 4.30 15.15
C SER A 206 -7.90 4.61 16.64
N PRO A 207 -8.93 5.14 17.33
CA PRO A 207 -8.84 5.59 18.72
C PRO A 207 -8.89 4.43 19.74
N ILE A 208 -8.16 3.35 19.47
CA ILE A 208 -8.01 2.19 20.36
C ILE A 208 -6.54 2.08 20.81
N ILE A 209 -6.32 1.50 22.00
CA ILE A 209 -4.99 1.20 22.53
C ILE A 209 -4.93 -0.31 22.78
N ILE A 210 -4.02 -1.00 22.10
CA ILE A 210 -3.89 -2.47 22.19
C ILE A 210 -2.86 -2.86 23.25
N GLY A 211 -1.81 -2.07 23.42
CA GLY A 211 -0.67 -2.31 24.30
C GLY A 211 0.45 -3.03 23.56
N SER A 212 0.39 -4.36 23.52
CA SER A 212 1.41 -5.21 22.91
C SER A 212 0.93 -5.82 21.61
N GLY A 213 1.86 -6.04 20.67
CA GLY A 213 1.54 -6.66 19.38
C GLY A 213 2.51 -6.23 18.29
N PRO A 214 2.36 -6.79 17.08
CA PRO A 214 3.13 -6.34 15.92
C PRO A 214 2.90 -4.85 15.66
N MET A 215 3.98 -4.13 15.38
CA MET A 215 3.91 -2.73 14.96
C MET A 215 3.40 -2.62 13.53
N GLY A 216 2.73 -1.52 13.18
CA GLY A 216 2.27 -1.28 11.80
C GLY A 216 3.37 -0.98 10.80
N ILE A 217 4.42 -0.29 11.24
CA ILE A 217 5.60 0.03 10.43
C ILE A 217 6.85 -0.38 11.21
N SER A 218 7.72 -1.17 10.59
CA SER A 218 8.94 -1.67 11.21
C SER A 218 10.12 -1.57 10.23
N LEU A 219 10.81 -0.42 10.25
CA LEU A 219 11.97 -0.14 9.41
C LEU A 219 13.28 -0.58 10.10
N PRO A 220 14.39 -0.72 9.34
CA PRO A 220 15.71 -0.94 9.93
C PRO A 220 16.09 0.13 10.98
N PRO A 221 16.91 -0.22 11.98
CA PRO A 221 17.29 0.72 13.03
C PRO A 221 18.16 1.87 12.47
N ILE A 222 17.94 3.06 13.00
CA ILE A 222 18.77 4.25 12.77
C ILE A 222 19.49 4.66 14.05
N GLU A 223 20.73 5.13 13.96
CA GLU A 223 21.50 5.54 15.14
C GLU A 223 21.06 6.89 15.72
N LYS A 224 20.59 7.80 14.85
CA LYS A 224 20.27 9.19 15.22
C LYS A 224 18.94 9.59 14.61
N LEU A 225 18.16 10.40 15.32
CA LEU A 225 16.89 10.96 14.83
C LEU A 225 17.06 11.78 13.54
N ALA A 226 18.24 12.30 13.24
CA ALA A 226 18.54 12.96 11.97
C ALA A 226 18.33 12.01 10.76
N GLY A 227 18.51 10.70 10.94
CA GLY A 227 18.25 9.68 9.91
C GLY A 227 16.78 9.27 9.77
N ALA A 228 15.87 9.82 10.58
CA ALA A 228 14.45 9.50 10.47
C ALA A 228 13.82 10.16 9.24
N HIS A 229 12.93 9.43 8.55
CA HIS A 229 12.08 9.99 7.51
C HIS A 229 11.19 11.11 8.07
N ARG A 230 11.10 12.23 7.35
CA ARG A 230 10.26 13.39 7.68
C ARG A 230 9.47 13.84 6.44
N PRO A 231 8.53 13.00 5.94
CA PRO A 231 7.75 13.35 4.76
C PRO A 231 6.87 14.58 5.03
N ALA A 232 6.52 15.31 3.97
CA ALA A 232 5.44 16.29 4.06
C ALA A 232 4.13 15.55 4.35
N THR A 233 3.33 16.05 5.29
CA THR A 233 2.16 15.34 5.79
C THR A 233 0.94 16.22 5.89
N ASP A 234 -0.14 15.78 5.24
CA ASP A 234 -1.49 16.29 5.48
C ASP A 234 -2.25 15.33 6.41
N VAL A 235 -3.16 15.89 7.22
CA VAL A 235 -3.94 15.11 8.21
C VAL A 235 -5.42 15.27 7.94
N TYR A 236 -6.11 14.15 7.78
CA TYR A 236 -7.52 14.05 7.48
C TYR A 236 -8.25 13.37 8.64
N ASN A 237 -9.34 13.97 9.09
CA ASN A 237 -10.33 13.31 9.91
C ASN A 237 -11.29 12.55 8.99
N LEU A 238 -11.31 11.23 9.11
CA LEU A 238 -12.19 10.36 8.33
C LEU A 238 -13.55 10.15 8.99
N GLY A 239 -13.71 10.51 10.27
CA GLY A 239 -14.85 10.15 11.10
C GLY A 239 -14.39 9.27 12.25
N SER A 240 -14.47 7.94 12.10
CA SER A 240 -14.00 6.97 13.10
C SER A 240 -12.48 6.91 13.27
N ASP A 241 -11.71 7.43 12.30
CA ASP A 241 -10.25 7.30 12.22
C ASP A 241 -9.59 8.62 11.81
N ILE A 242 -8.32 8.80 12.18
CA ILE A 242 -7.47 9.89 11.68
C ILE A 242 -6.47 9.34 10.66
N LEU A 243 -6.40 9.95 9.50
CA LEU A 243 -5.48 9.59 8.43
C LEU A 243 -4.35 10.60 8.31
N PHE A 244 -3.12 10.11 8.33
CA PHE A 244 -1.93 10.86 7.91
C PHE A 244 -1.60 10.46 6.48
N ASP A 245 -1.63 11.42 5.56
CA ASP A 245 -1.19 11.30 4.18
C ASP A 245 0.22 11.86 4.06
N CYS A 246 1.21 10.97 3.91
CA CYS A 246 2.63 11.29 3.92
C CYS A 246 3.23 11.15 2.51
N VAL A 247 3.80 12.23 1.99
CA VAL A 247 4.49 12.24 0.69
C VAL A 247 5.94 11.81 0.85
N PHE A 248 6.31 10.65 0.29
CA PHE A 248 7.67 10.12 0.30
C PHE A 248 8.47 10.52 -0.95
N ARG A 249 7.85 10.38 -2.13
CA ARG A 249 8.40 10.88 -3.40
C ARG A 249 7.46 11.90 -3.98
N SER A 250 7.99 13.06 -4.38
CA SER A 250 7.25 13.97 -5.25
C SER A 250 7.31 13.42 -6.68
N SER A 251 6.15 13.37 -7.36
CA SER A 251 6.07 13.03 -8.78
C SER A 251 6.86 13.98 -9.69
N GLU A 252 7.31 15.12 -9.15
CA GLU A 252 8.11 16.13 -9.84
C GLU A 252 9.61 15.81 -9.88
N ALA A 253 10.12 14.89 -9.06
CA ALA A 253 11.57 14.65 -8.93
C ALA A 253 12.21 13.77 -10.04
N SER A 254 11.48 13.40 -11.10
CA SER A 254 12.07 12.69 -12.25
C SER A 254 12.52 13.62 -13.40
N ALA A 255 12.36 14.94 -13.25
CA ALA A 255 12.85 15.93 -14.19
C ALA A 255 13.73 16.97 -13.49
N GLY A 256 15.03 16.69 -13.37
CA GLY A 256 15.98 17.69 -12.85
C GLY A 256 17.35 17.10 -12.51
N GLN A 257 18.28 17.17 -13.47
CA GLN A 257 19.71 17.15 -13.19
C GLN A 257 20.12 18.34 -12.32
N GLY A 258 21.17 18.15 -11.52
CA GLY A 258 21.94 19.21 -10.85
C GLY A 258 21.94 19.04 -9.33
N GLU A 259 23.02 19.29 -8.60
CA GLU A 259 24.34 19.84 -8.90
C GLU A 259 25.22 19.47 -7.70
N GLU A 260 26.50 19.27 -7.96
CA GLU A 260 27.53 18.99 -6.98
C GLU A 260 27.70 20.21 -6.05
N ILE A 261 27.36 20.06 -4.76
CA ILE A 261 27.58 21.13 -3.78
C ILE A 261 29.07 21.14 -3.43
N ALA A 262 29.81 22.06 -4.04
CA ALA A 262 31.17 22.40 -3.69
C ALA A 262 31.22 22.98 -2.27
N VAL A 263 31.94 22.32 -1.37
CA VAL A 263 32.24 22.82 -0.03
C VAL A 263 33.33 23.88 -0.15
N ALA A 264 32.98 25.14 0.11
CA ALA A 264 33.95 26.21 0.23
C ALA A 264 34.76 26.04 1.53
N ASN A 265 36.07 25.84 1.38
CA ASN A 265 37.06 26.03 2.43
C ASN A 265 36.93 27.44 3.04
N GLN A 266 36.95 27.53 4.37
CA GLN A 266 37.35 28.75 5.06
C GLN A 266 38.56 28.46 5.95
N ALA A 267 39.48 29.42 5.87
CA ALA A 267 40.83 29.46 6.42
C ALA A 267 40.87 29.58 7.95
#